data_AF-A0A3A8YIG5-F1
#
_entry.id   AF-A0A3A8YIG5-F1
#
_cell.length_a   1.000
_cell.length_b   1.000
_cell.length_c   1.000
_cell.angle_alpha   90.00
_cell.angle_beta   90.00
_cell.angle_gamma   90.00
#
_symmetry.space_group_name_H-M   'P 1'
#
loop_
_entity.id
_entity.type
_entity.pdbx_description
1 polymer ?
#
loop_
_entity_poly.entity_id
_entity_poly.type
_entity_poly.pdbx_seq_one_letter_code
_entity_poly.pdbx_strand_id
1 'polypeptide(L)' 'MTPIYIDTKREGYGPDQCKRTMTVGELIAFLSDFDEDRPVYLCNDNGYTYGSITDRDIRDPDEEV' A
#
# COMPACT_ATOMS: atom_id res chain seq x y z
N MET A 1 -11.59 -9.21 13.80
CA MET A 1 -11.77 -8.95 12.35
C MET A 1 -10.59 -9.51 11.59
N THR A 2 -10.81 -9.95 10.35
CA THR A 2 -9.72 -10.42 9.48
C THR A 2 -9.06 -9.21 8.81
N PRO A 3 -7.73 -9.06 8.84
CA PRO A 3 -7.02 -7.96 8.18
C PRO A 3 -7.22 -7.96 6.66
N ILE A 4 -6.89 -6.85 6.02
CA ILE A 4 -6.66 -6.75 4.58
C ILE A 4 -5.14 -6.76 4.35
N TYR A 5 -4.72 -7.42 3.28
CA TYR A 5 -3.32 -7.47 2.88
C TYR A 5 -3.13 -6.81 1.52
N ILE A 6 -2.15 -5.93 1.42
CA ILE A 6 -1.62 -5.44 0.16
C ILE A 6 -0.39 -6.28 -0.14
N ASP A 7 -0.50 -7.17 -1.13
CA ASP A 7 0.64 -7.99 -1.56
C ASP A 7 1.65 -7.11 -2.30
N THR A 8 2.82 -6.95 -1.71
CA THR A 8 3.92 -6.22 -2.33
C THR A 8 4.78 -7.19 -3.13
N LYS A 9 5.19 -6.73 -4.32
CA LYS A 9 6.13 -7.45 -5.18
C LYS A 9 7.01 -6.45 -5.89
N ARG A 10 8.27 -6.83 -6.09
CA ARG A 10 9.24 -6.04 -6.84
C ARG A 10 8.90 -6.10 -8.33
N GLU A 11 8.45 -4.99 -8.91
CA GLU A 11 8.24 -4.85 -10.37
C GLU A 11 9.42 -4.13 -11.06
N GLY A 12 10.02 -3.12 -10.43
CA GLY A 12 11.12 -2.33 -10.98
C GLY A 12 12.05 -1.73 -9.92
N TYR A 13 13.12 -1.05 -10.37
CA TYR A 13 14.04 -0.24 -9.53
C TYR A 13 13.61 1.23 -9.45
N GLY A 14 12.72 1.70 -10.32
CA GLY A 14 12.19 3.06 -10.35
C GLY A 14 10.72 3.09 -10.77
N PRO A 15 9.96 4.16 -10.45
CA PRO A 15 8.53 4.26 -10.79
C PRO A 15 8.24 4.16 -12.29
N ASP A 16 9.17 4.61 -13.13
CA ASP A 16 9.11 4.53 -14.60
C ASP A 16 9.16 3.09 -15.14
N GLN A 17 9.61 2.14 -14.32
CA GLN A 17 9.69 0.71 -14.65
C GLN A 17 8.45 -0.07 -14.20
N CYS A 18 7.58 0.54 -13.41
CA CYS A 18 6.34 -0.06 -12.95
C CYS A 18 5.23 0.12 -13.98
N LYS A 19 4.24 -0.79 -13.97
CA LYS A 19 3.02 -0.59 -14.76
C LYS A 19 2.13 0.47 -14.10
N ARG A 20 0.96 0.72 -14.69
CA ARG A 20 -0.09 1.53 -14.05
C ARG A 20 -0.31 1.04 -12.61
N THR A 21 -0.21 1.95 -11.66
CA THR A 21 -0.64 1.75 -10.26
C THR A 21 -1.91 2.56 -9.97
N MET A 22 -2.56 2.28 -8.84
CA MET A 22 -3.71 3.05 -8.38
C MET A 22 -3.28 4.45 -7.95
N THR A 23 -4.10 5.44 -8.27
CA THR A 23 -4.04 6.78 -7.67
C THR A 23 -4.52 6.74 -6.21
N VAL A 24 -4.26 7.79 -5.44
CA VAL A 24 -4.77 7.94 -4.07
C VAL A 24 -6.30 7.79 -4.01
N GLY A 25 -7.02 8.44 -4.92
CA GLY A 25 -8.49 8.37 -4.95
C GLY A 25 -9.02 6.98 -5.31
N GLU A 26 -8.38 6.29 -6.25
CA GLU A 26 -8.75 4.90 -6.59
C GLU A 26 -8.54 3.96 -5.41
N LEU A 27 -7.42 4.12 -4.67
CA LEU A 27 -7.11 3.30 -3.50
C LEU A 27 -8.13 3.54 -2.38
N ILE A 28 -8.47 4.80 -2.09
CA ILE A 28 -9.50 5.15 -1.10
C ILE A 28 -10.84 4.53 -1.47
N ALA A 29 -11.29 4.70 -2.72
CA ALA A 29 -12.55 4.15 -3.18
C ALA A 29 -12.59 2.62 -3.02
N PHE A 30 -11.52 1.92 -3.39
CA PHE A 30 -11.44 0.47 -3.24
C PHE A 30 -11.44 0.03 -1.76
N LEU A 31 -10.69 0.72 -0.89
CA LEU A 31 -10.64 0.37 0.52
C LEU A 31 -11.95 0.67 1.25
N SER A 32 -12.74 1.64 0.79
CA SER A 32 -14.03 2.02 1.38
C SER A 32 -15.13 0.95 1.28
N ASP A 33 -14.94 -0.07 0.44
CA ASP A 33 -15.85 -1.22 0.37
C ASP A 33 -15.66 -2.19 1.55
N PHE A 34 -14.57 -2.06 2.32
CA PHE A 34 -14.32 -2.85 3.52
C PHE A 34 -14.72 -2.09 4.78
N ASP A 35 -14.89 -2.84 5.87
CA ASP A 35 -15.10 -2.26 7.20
C ASP A 35 -13.89 -1.40 7.61
N GLU A 36 -14.17 -0.16 8.04
CA GLU A 36 -13.19 0.90 8.32
C GLU A 36 -12.25 0.57 9.48
N ASP A 37 -12.67 -0.29 10.41
CA ASP A 37 -11.87 -0.69 11.57
C ASP A 37 -10.90 -1.85 11.25
N ARG A 38 -10.93 -2.37 10.01
CA ARG A 38 -10.05 -3.48 9.62
C ARG A 38 -8.62 -2.98 9.37
N PRO A 39 -7.61 -3.56 10.03
CA PRO A 39 -6.24 -3.18 9.78
C PRO A 39 -5.78 -3.63 8.39
N VAL A 40 -4.95 -2.79 7.76
CA VAL A 40 -4.29 -3.08 6.48
C VAL A 40 -2.81 -3.29 6.73
N TYR A 41 -2.26 -4.38 6.20
CA TYR A 41 -0.83 -4.69 6.27
C TYR A 41 -0.23 -4.87 4.88
N LEU A 42 1.05 -4.56 4.75
CA LEU A 42 1.85 -5.03 3.62
C LEU A 42 2.16 -6.51 3.82
N CYS A 43 1.93 -7.32 2.81
CA CYS A 43 2.29 -8.74 2.76
C CYS A 43 3.41 -8.90 1.74
N ASN A 44 4.60 -9.27 2.19
CA ASN A 44 5.76 -9.38 1.32
C ASN A 44 6.11 -10.85 1.08
N ASP A 45 6.70 -11.13 -0.07
CA ASP A 45 7.25 -12.46 -0.42
C ASP A 45 6.23 -13.59 -0.22
N ASN A 46 4.98 -13.38 -0.70
CA ASN A 46 3.86 -14.30 -0.56
C ASN A 46 3.55 -14.71 0.89
N GLY A 47 3.66 -13.77 1.82
CA GLY A 47 3.30 -13.97 3.23
C GLY A 47 4.44 -14.45 4.11
N TYR A 48 5.68 -14.34 3.66
CA TYR A 48 6.86 -14.63 4.48
C TYR A 48 7.11 -13.54 5.52
N THR A 49 6.87 -12.26 5.17
CA THR A 49 6.96 -11.13 6.11
C THR A 49 5.81 -10.15 5.93
N TYR A 50 5.58 -9.34 6.97
CA TYR A 50 4.50 -8.35 7.02
C TYR A 50 5.01 -7.02 7.55
N GLY A 51 4.43 -5.92 7.06
CA GLY A 51 4.74 -4.55 7.50
C GLY A 51 3.48 -3.79 7.90
N SER A 52 3.55 -3.05 9.01
CA SER A 52 2.56 -2.02 9.34
C SER A 52 2.65 -0.84 8.37
N ILE A 53 1.55 -0.10 8.23
CA ILE A 53 1.50 1.17 7.49
C ILE A 53 1.17 2.26 8.51
N THR A 54 2.08 3.22 8.67
CA THR A 54 1.89 4.41 9.50
C THR A 54 2.15 5.66 8.67
N ASP A 55 1.81 6.83 9.23
CA ASP A 55 2.11 8.13 8.64
C ASP A 55 3.61 8.31 8.31
N ARG A 56 4.49 7.72 9.13
CA ARG A 56 5.95 7.76 8.93
C ARG A 56 6.46 6.92 7.76
N ASP A 57 5.65 6.00 7.26
CA ASP A 57 6.03 5.10 6.16
C ASP A 57 5.66 5.69 4.79
N ILE A 58 4.93 6.81 4.76
CA ILE A 58 4.48 7.48 3.54
C ILE A 58 5.36 8.72 3.29
N ARG A 59 5.92 8.83 2.09
CA ARG A 59 6.74 9.97 1.65
C ARG A 59 6.07 10.67 0.47
N ASP A 60 5.77 11.95 0.62
CA ASP A 60 5.41 12.83 -0.48
C ASP A 60 6.68 13.54 -0.99
N PRO A 61 7.13 13.31 -2.24
CA PRO A 61 8.28 14.00 -2.80
C PRO A 61 8.07 15.51 -3.02
N ASP A 62 6.82 15.96 -3.10
CA ASP A 62 6.46 17.36 -3.37
C ASP A 62 6.23 18.17 -2.07
N GLU A 63 6.13 17.50 -0.91
CA GLU A 63 6.24 18.17 0.38
C GLU A 63 7.71 18.52 0.65
N GLU A 64 8.04 19.82 0.58
CA GLU A 64 9.35 20.32 1.02
C GLU A 64 9.55 19.97 2.50
N VAL A 65 10.57 19.14 2.79
CA VAL A 65 11.03 18.84 4.16
C VAL A 65 11.75 20.00 4.82
#